data_AF-H0UR61-F1
#
_entry.id   AF-H0UR61-F1
#
_cell.length_a   1.000
_cell.length_b   1.000
_cell.length_c   1.000
_cell.angle_alpha   90.00
_cell.angle_beta   90.00
_cell.angle_gamma   90.00
#
_symmetry.space_group_name_H-M   'P 1'
#
loop_
_entity.id
_entity.type
_entity.pdbx_description
1 polymer ?
#
loop_
_entity_poly.entity_id
_entity_poly.type
_entity_poly.pdbx_seq_one_letter_code
_entity_poly.pdbx_strand_id
1 'polypeptide(L)'
;MDMDKDAGHVICSDRIRPIAEALVRKYPELGHVEVDKILFVLNRKSRGSKKRVVLARTTRMPAKWREILYQLGAVEYQYVMEFFEKTTSVLDENQMIALVYRELRRIGKNGDVAPPDVHEWYNVLMGLGRRWFYPDATCPNLLSDDVDWKKLMGSAYEPPLPPE
;
A
#
# COMPACT_ATOMS: atom_id res chain seq x y z
N MET A 1 18.68 26.04 5.96
CA MET A 1 19.06 24.65 6.28
C MET A 1 17.88 23.80 5.87
N ASP A 2 17.95 23.10 4.72
CA ASP A 2 16.85 22.27 4.20
C ASP A 2 16.66 21.07 5.14
N MET A 3 15.77 21.16 6.12
CA MET A 3 15.45 20.02 7.01
C MET A 3 14.99 18.78 6.25
N ASP A 4 14.56 18.95 5.00
CA ASP A 4 13.98 17.91 4.15
C ASP A 4 15.03 16.94 3.54
N LYS A 5 16.31 17.35 3.48
CA LYS A 5 17.38 16.49 2.95
C LYS A 5 17.89 15.45 3.97
N ASP A 6 17.74 15.73 5.27
CA ASP A 6 18.19 14.84 6.35
C ASP A 6 17.04 14.05 7.01
N ALA A 7 15.80 14.30 6.58
CA ALA A 7 14.62 13.61 7.08
C ALA A 7 14.63 12.14 6.65
N GLY A 8 14.69 11.23 7.63
CA GLY A 8 14.69 9.79 7.38
C GLY A 8 13.35 9.21 6.95
N HIS A 9 12.28 9.95 7.23
CA HIS A 9 10.91 9.65 6.85
C HIS A 9 10.31 10.95 6.31
N VAL A 10 9.65 10.87 5.17
CA VAL A 10 9.03 12.02 4.50
C VAL A 10 7.56 11.71 4.24
N ILE A 11 6.66 12.61 4.59
CA ILE A 11 5.24 12.45 4.29
C ILE A 11 5.05 12.56 2.77
N CYS A 12 4.38 11.57 2.18
CA CYS A 12 4.13 11.52 0.74
C CYS A 12 2.64 11.38 0.40
N SER A 13 1.77 11.75 1.35
CA SER A 13 0.31 11.65 1.22
C SER A 13 -0.23 12.33 -0.02
N ASP A 14 0.24 13.52 -0.39
CA ASP A 14 -0.27 14.25 -1.56
C ASP A 14 -0.10 13.48 -2.87
N ARG A 15 0.94 12.64 -2.96
CA ARG A 15 1.22 11.81 -4.13
C ARG A 15 0.44 10.49 -4.11
N ILE A 16 0.35 9.86 -2.93
CA ILE A 16 -0.17 8.48 -2.83
C ILE A 16 -1.67 8.44 -2.56
N ARG A 17 -2.22 9.42 -1.84
CA ARG A 17 -3.64 9.49 -1.50
C ARG A 17 -4.55 9.42 -2.73
N PRO A 18 -4.32 10.16 -3.83
CA PRO A 18 -5.17 10.07 -5.02
C PRO A 18 -5.20 8.66 -5.64
N ILE A 19 -4.07 7.95 -5.63
CA ILE A 19 -3.99 6.56 -6.11
C ILE A 19 -4.84 5.65 -5.22
N ALA A 20 -4.69 5.77 -3.90
CA ALA A 20 -5.44 4.96 -2.94
C ALA A 20 -6.96 5.20 -3.03
N GLU A 21 -7.39 6.46 -3.15
CA GLU A 21 -8.79 6.82 -3.33
C GLU A 21 -9.37 6.25 -4.63
N ALA A 22 -8.62 6.32 -5.72
CA ALA A 22 -9.04 5.74 -7.00
C ALA A 22 -9.18 4.20 -6.92
N LEU A 23 -8.26 3.53 -6.22
CA LEU A 23 -8.33 2.09 -5.98
C LEU A 23 -9.54 1.70 -5.13
N VAL A 24 -9.79 2.40 -4.01
CA VAL A 24 -10.95 2.15 -3.15
C VAL A 24 -12.26 2.36 -3.91
N ARG A 25 -12.33 3.38 -4.77
CA ARG A 25 -13.51 3.64 -5.61
C ARG A 25 -13.75 2.52 -6.62
N LYS A 26 -12.69 1.97 -7.20
CA LYS A 26 -12.77 0.96 -8.26
C LYS A 26 -13.05 -0.44 -7.74
N TYR A 27 -12.46 -0.82 -6.60
CA TYR A 27 -12.46 -2.19 -6.10
C TYR A 27 -13.38 -2.34 -4.89
N PRO A 28 -14.57 -2.98 -5.02
CA PRO A 28 -15.53 -3.12 -3.93
C PRO A 28 -14.95 -3.80 -2.69
N GLU A 29 -13.98 -4.70 -2.85
CA GLU A 29 -13.29 -5.36 -1.74
C GLU A 29 -12.49 -4.42 -0.84
N LEU A 30 -12.20 -3.19 -1.29
CA LEU A 30 -11.53 -2.16 -0.52
C LEU A 30 -12.50 -1.15 0.08
N GLY A 31 -13.81 -1.31 -0.12
CA GLY A 31 -14.81 -0.31 0.28
C GLY A 31 -14.88 -0.01 1.78
N HIS A 32 -14.31 -0.87 2.64
CA HIS A 32 -14.18 -0.63 4.08
C HIS A 32 -12.96 0.22 4.46
N VAL A 33 -12.08 0.57 3.51
CA VAL A 33 -10.84 1.30 3.78
C VAL A 33 -11.06 2.81 3.68
N GLU A 34 -10.88 3.50 4.81
CA GLU A 34 -10.93 4.96 4.91
C GLU A 34 -9.54 5.55 4.63
N VAL A 35 -9.32 6.06 3.40
CA VAL A 35 -8.00 6.51 2.94
C VAL A 35 -7.49 7.74 3.71
N ASP A 36 -8.38 8.62 4.17
CA ASP A 36 -8.09 9.77 5.02
C ASP A 36 -7.44 9.38 6.36
N LYS A 37 -7.75 8.18 6.87
CA LYS A 37 -7.17 7.61 8.10
C LYS A 37 -5.82 6.92 7.89
N ILE A 38 -5.23 7.00 6.70
CA ILE A 38 -3.91 6.45 6.38
C ILE A 38 -2.90 7.59 6.22
N LEU A 39 -1.80 7.52 6.97
CA LEU A 39 -0.63 8.36 6.78
C LEU A 39 0.35 7.65 5.83
N PHE A 40 0.67 8.30 4.70
CA PHE A 40 1.63 7.76 3.73
C PHE A 40 3.02 8.36 3.96
N VAL A 41 4.02 7.49 4.08
CA VAL A 41 5.38 7.88 4.45
C VAL A 41 6.38 7.20 3.52
N LEU A 42 7.35 7.96 3.03
CA LEU A 42 8.54 7.46 2.36
C LEU A 42 9.66 7.28 3.38
N ASN A 43 10.15 6.05 3.53
CA ASN A 43 11.27 5.69 4.39
C ASN A 43 12.58 5.71 3.59
N ARG A 44 13.42 6.70 3.88
CA ARG A 44 14.74 6.89 3.25
C ARG A 44 15.88 6.21 4.02
N LYS A 45 15.66 5.87 5.30
CA LYS A 45 16.70 5.33 6.21
C LYS A 45 16.89 3.81 6.11
N SER A 46 15.84 3.07 5.76
CA SER A 46 15.90 1.61 5.78
C SER A 46 16.93 1.07 4.80
N ARG A 47 17.87 0.25 5.28
CA ARG A 47 18.90 -0.40 4.45
C ARG A 47 18.35 -1.56 3.61
N GLY A 48 17.07 -1.92 3.78
CA GLY A 48 16.49 -3.16 3.29
C GLY A 48 17.05 -4.38 4.03
N SER A 49 16.30 -5.48 4.05
CA SER A 49 16.85 -6.76 4.51
C SER A 49 17.62 -7.41 3.37
N LYS A 50 18.84 -7.93 3.64
CA LYS A 50 19.59 -8.72 2.64
C LYS A 50 18.88 -10.02 2.24
N LYS A 51 17.89 -10.48 3.02
CA LYS A 51 17.21 -11.77 2.81
C LYS A 51 15.87 -11.66 2.07
N ARG A 52 15.22 -10.50 2.10
CA ARG A 52 13.91 -10.27 1.46
C ARG A 52 13.77 -8.80 1.05
N VAL A 53 13.40 -8.57 -0.20
CA VAL A 53 13.05 -7.23 -0.70
C VAL A 53 11.76 -6.83 -0.01
N VAL A 54 11.73 -5.66 0.62
CA VAL A 54 10.50 -5.09 1.18
C VAL A 54 10.24 -3.79 0.43
N LEU A 55 9.09 -3.71 -0.23
CA LEU A 55 8.68 -2.54 -1.02
C LEU A 55 7.92 -1.54 -0.15
N ALA A 56 6.94 -2.04 0.60
CA ALA A 56 6.14 -1.24 1.53
C ALA A 56 5.71 -2.05 2.75
N ARG A 57 5.27 -1.34 3.79
CA ARG A 57 4.68 -1.90 5.00
C ARG A 57 3.57 -1.00 5.52
N THR A 58 2.38 -1.56 5.60
CA THR A 58 1.26 -1.02 6.38
C THR A 58 1.29 -1.56 7.80
N THR A 59 1.05 -0.68 8.78
CA THR A 59 0.90 -1.00 10.21
C THR A 59 -0.21 -0.13 10.83
N ARG A 60 -0.76 -0.57 11.96
CA ARG A 60 -1.61 0.29 12.80
C ARG A 60 -0.76 1.40 13.42
N MET A 61 -1.30 2.61 13.44
CA MET A 61 -0.70 3.73 14.15
C MET A 61 -0.61 3.39 15.65
N PRO A 62 0.58 3.49 16.29
CA PRO A 62 0.68 3.29 17.73
C PRO A 62 -0.23 4.27 18.48
N ALA A 63 -0.94 3.80 19.50
CA ALA A 63 -1.96 4.59 20.22
C ALA A 63 -1.43 5.96 20.69
N LYS A 64 -0.22 5.96 21.27
CA LYS A 64 0.48 7.19 21.68
C LYS A 64 0.62 8.22 20.55
N TRP A 65 0.99 7.77 19.35
CA TRP A 65 1.17 8.67 18.21
C TRP A 65 -0.15 9.17 17.65
N ARG A 66 -1.18 8.32 17.64
CA ARG A 66 -2.55 8.74 17.26
C ARG A 66 -3.04 9.86 18.16
N GLU A 67 -2.86 9.74 19.47
CA GLU A 67 -3.25 10.78 20.45
C GLU A 67 -2.47 12.08 20.27
N ILE A 68 -1.14 11.99 20.11
CA ILE A 68 -0.29 13.17 19.90
C ILE A 68 -0.68 13.91 18.62
N LEU A 69 -0.84 13.18 17.50
CA LEU A 69 -1.21 13.78 16.22
C LEU A 69 -2.59 14.44 16.29
N TYR A 70 -3.56 13.80 16.95
CA TYR A 70 -4.88 14.36 17.17
C TYR A 70 -4.82 15.68 17.98
N GLN A 71 -4.04 15.73 19.06
CA GLN A 71 -3.85 16.95 19.87
C GLN A 71 -3.17 18.09 19.09
N LEU A 72 -2.35 17.75 18.10
CA LEU A 72 -1.71 18.71 17.19
C LEU A 72 -2.64 19.15 16.05
N GLY A 73 -3.91 18.72 16.04
CA GLY A 73 -4.89 19.09 15.02
C GLY A 73 -4.76 18.32 13.71
N ALA A 74 -4.00 17.22 13.70
CA ALA A 74 -3.95 16.35 12.53
C ALA A 74 -5.23 15.50 12.43
N VAL A 75 -5.48 14.99 11.22
CA VAL A 75 -6.51 13.96 10.97
C VAL A 75 -6.25 12.75 11.86
N GLU A 76 -7.32 12.07 12.29
CA GLU A 76 -7.22 10.85 13.08
C GLU A 76 -6.66 9.69 12.24
N TYR A 77 -5.33 9.61 12.17
CA TYR A 77 -4.65 8.51 11.50
C TYR A 77 -4.77 7.21 12.30
N GLN A 78 -5.30 6.17 11.67
CA GLN A 78 -5.37 4.82 12.20
C GLN A 78 -4.24 3.93 11.67
N TYR A 79 -3.68 4.27 10.51
CA TYR A 79 -2.67 3.47 9.83
C TYR A 79 -1.49 4.31 9.37
N VAL A 80 -0.33 3.67 9.24
CA VAL A 80 0.82 4.19 8.51
C VAL A 80 1.18 3.21 7.40
N MET A 81 1.26 3.71 6.17
CA MET A 81 1.76 2.97 5.01
C MET A 81 3.14 3.52 4.63
N GLU A 82 4.18 2.76 4.95
CA GLU A 82 5.57 3.12 4.71
C GLU A 82 6.08 2.50 3.42
N PHE A 83 6.59 3.31 2.48
CA PHE A 83 7.28 2.88 1.27
C PHE A 83 8.79 2.97 1.45
N PHE A 84 9.54 1.95 1.04
CA PHE A 84 11.00 1.95 1.16
C PHE A 84 11.63 2.54 -0.10
N GLU A 85 12.21 3.74 -0.01
CA GLU A 85 12.70 4.51 -1.17
C GLU A 85 13.71 3.72 -2.02
N LYS A 86 14.62 3.01 -1.35
CA LYS A 86 15.66 2.19 -2.00
C LYS A 86 15.10 1.14 -2.97
N THR A 87 13.93 0.58 -2.67
CA THR A 87 13.33 -0.51 -3.45
C THR A 87 12.16 -0.04 -4.32
N THR A 88 11.55 1.09 -3.99
CA THR A 88 10.40 1.64 -4.72
C THR A 88 10.77 2.72 -5.74
N SER A 89 11.97 3.29 -5.68
CA SER A 89 12.44 4.32 -6.63
C SER A 89 12.57 3.85 -8.08
N VAL A 90 12.65 2.54 -8.30
CA VAL A 90 12.72 1.92 -9.64
C VAL A 90 11.37 1.48 -10.17
N LEU A 91 10.30 1.62 -9.38
CA LEU A 91 8.97 1.22 -9.80
C LEU A 91 8.36 2.28 -10.72
N ASP A 92 7.74 1.81 -11.80
CA ASP A 92 6.89 2.65 -12.62
C ASP A 92 5.56 2.96 -11.92
N GLU A 93 4.74 3.78 -12.58
CA GLU A 93 3.43 4.18 -12.05
C GLU A 93 2.48 2.99 -11.83
N ASN A 94 2.42 2.04 -12.77
CA ASN A 94 1.53 0.88 -12.67
C ASN A 94 1.95 -0.04 -11.53
N GLN A 95 3.26 -0.22 -11.35
CA GLN A 95 3.83 -0.96 -10.23
C GLN A 95 3.56 -0.24 -8.90
N MET A 96 3.65 1.09 -8.86
CA MET A 96 3.27 1.84 -7.67
C MET A 96 1.78 1.70 -7.34
N ILE A 97 0.90 1.74 -8.34
CA ILE A 97 -0.54 1.49 -8.18
C ILE A 97 -0.78 0.08 -7.61
N ALA A 98 -0.13 -0.94 -8.20
CA ALA A 98 -0.23 -2.32 -7.72
C ALA A 98 0.28 -2.49 -6.28
N LEU A 99 1.36 -1.79 -5.91
CA LEU A 99 1.90 -1.79 -4.56
C LEU A 99 0.92 -1.16 -3.56
N VAL A 100 0.28 -0.04 -3.91
CA VAL A 100 -0.73 0.61 -3.06
C VAL A 100 -1.94 -0.32 -2.90
N TYR A 101 -2.45 -0.91 -3.99
CA TYR A 101 -3.54 -1.88 -3.94
C TYR A 101 -3.23 -3.06 -3.00
N ARG A 102 -2.02 -3.62 -3.11
CA ARG A 102 -1.53 -4.69 -2.22
C ARG A 102 -1.59 -4.27 -0.75
N GLU A 103 -1.12 -3.08 -0.43
CA GLU A 103 -1.08 -2.59 0.94
C GLU A 103 -2.46 -2.25 1.50
N LEU A 104 -3.37 -1.71 0.69
CA LEU A 104 -4.77 -1.46 1.08
C LEU A 104 -5.51 -2.77 1.42
N ARG A 105 -5.30 -3.83 0.62
CA ARG A 105 -5.90 -5.16 0.90
C ARG A 105 -5.48 -5.77 2.24
N ARG A 106 -4.37 -5.31 2.83
CA ARG A 106 -3.93 -5.80 4.14
C ARG A 106 -4.76 -5.24 5.29
N ILE A 107 -5.49 -4.16 5.07
CA ILE A 107 -6.38 -3.58 6.08
C ILE A 107 -7.65 -4.43 6.09
N GLY A 108 -7.88 -5.15 7.17
CA GLY A 108 -9.08 -5.94 7.41
C GLY A 108 -10.27 -5.06 7.80
N LYS A 109 -11.48 -5.61 7.66
CA LYS A 109 -12.73 -4.92 8.01
C LYS A 109 -12.84 -4.57 9.49
N ASN A 110 -12.20 -5.37 10.35
CA ASN A 110 -12.13 -5.14 11.79
C ASN A 110 -10.98 -4.19 12.16
N GLY A 111 -10.43 -3.52 11.14
CA GLY A 111 -9.33 -2.58 11.22
C GLY A 111 -7.98 -3.22 11.53
N ASP A 112 -7.88 -4.55 11.59
CA ASP A 112 -6.62 -5.29 11.73
C ASP A 112 -5.77 -5.14 10.47
N VAL A 113 -4.46 -5.33 10.61
CA VAL A 113 -3.55 -5.32 9.46
C VAL A 113 -2.97 -6.70 9.34
N ALA A 114 -3.38 -7.43 8.30
CA ALA A 114 -2.91 -8.77 8.04
C ALA A 114 -1.37 -8.76 7.98
N PRO A 115 -0.70 -9.73 8.62
CA PRO A 115 0.74 -9.86 8.48
C PRO A 115 1.09 -10.04 7.00
N PRO A 116 2.28 -9.61 6.54
CA PRO A 116 2.75 -10.01 5.23
C PRO A 116 2.78 -11.53 5.21
N ASP A 117 1.99 -12.17 4.34
CA ASP A 117 2.02 -13.62 4.26
C ASP A 117 3.41 -14.12 3.79
N VAL A 118 3.64 -15.43 3.92
CA VAL A 118 4.93 -16.06 3.65
C VAL A 118 5.39 -15.81 2.20
N HIS A 119 4.48 -15.42 1.29
CA HIS A 119 4.69 -15.25 -0.15
C HIS A 119 4.09 -13.95 -0.70
N GLU A 120 4.29 -12.79 -0.04
CA GLU A 120 3.92 -11.45 -0.58
C GLU A 120 2.58 -11.39 -1.35
N TRP A 121 1.59 -12.02 -0.73
CA TRP A 121 0.25 -12.34 -1.21
C TRP A 121 0.21 -13.12 -2.52
N TYR A 122 -0.13 -14.40 -2.39
CA TYR A 122 -0.51 -15.30 -3.48
C TYR A 122 -1.38 -14.60 -4.54
N ASN A 123 -2.33 -13.75 -4.16
CA ASN A 123 -3.23 -13.10 -5.10
C ASN A 123 -2.52 -12.11 -6.05
N VAL A 124 -1.66 -11.23 -5.54
CA VAL A 124 -0.87 -10.35 -6.41
C VAL A 124 0.12 -11.15 -7.25
N LEU A 125 0.74 -12.19 -6.66
CA LEU A 125 1.62 -13.10 -7.40
C LEU A 125 0.90 -13.90 -8.49
N MET A 126 -0.35 -14.30 -8.27
CA MET A 126 -1.15 -15.08 -9.21
C MET A 126 -1.74 -14.21 -10.31
N GLY A 127 -2.17 -12.98 -9.98
CA GLY A 127 -2.70 -12.04 -10.97
C GLY A 127 -1.62 -11.34 -11.80
N LEU A 128 -0.48 -10.97 -11.21
CA LEU A 128 0.56 -10.16 -11.86
C LEU A 128 1.88 -10.91 -12.10
N GLY A 129 2.03 -12.12 -11.55
CA GLY A 129 3.26 -12.89 -11.61
C GLY A 129 4.30 -12.50 -10.55
N ARG A 130 5.23 -13.40 -10.28
CA ARG A 130 6.24 -13.24 -9.19
C ARG A 130 7.22 -12.07 -9.37
N ARG A 131 7.35 -11.55 -10.59
CA ARG A 131 8.31 -10.51 -10.95
C ARG A 131 7.64 -9.18 -11.27
N TRP A 132 6.36 -9.00 -10.92
CA TRP A 132 5.58 -7.81 -11.29
C TRP A 132 6.24 -6.48 -10.92
N PHE A 133 7.09 -6.46 -9.88
CA PHE A 133 7.81 -5.29 -9.38
C PHE A 133 9.25 -5.17 -9.91
N TYR A 134 9.67 -6.02 -10.84
CA TYR A 134 10.99 -5.91 -11.46
C TYR A 134 10.96 -4.77 -12.49
N PRO A 135 12.03 -3.98 -12.65
CA PRO A 135 12.02 -2.82 -13.55
C PRO A 135 11.69 -3.13 -15.02
N ASP A 136 11.94 -4.36 -15.47
CA ASP A 136 11.69 -4.84 -16.83
C ASP A 136 10.34 -5.55 -16.99
N ALA A 137 9.57 -5.70 -15.91
CA ALA A 137 8.28 -6.36 -15.94
C ALA A 137 7.16 -5.42 -16.37
N THR A 138 6.30 -5.89 -17.28
CA THR A 138 5.05 -5.19 -17.62
C THR A 138 4.02 -5.40 -16.52
N CYS A 139 3.65 -4.33 -15.81
CA CYS A 139 2.56 -4.33 -14.85
C CYS A 139 1.31 -3.66 -15.46
N PRO A 140 0.13 -4.32 -15.47
CA PRO A 140 -1.09 -3.71 -15.94
C PRO A 140 -1.49 -2.54 -15.03
N ASN A 141 -2.03 -1.47 -15.62
CA ASN A 141 -2.57 -0.37 -14.86
C ASN A 141 -3.89 -0.81 -14.19
N LEU A 142 -3.84 -1.10 -12.88
CA LEU A 142 -5.03 -1.51 -12.12
C LEU A 142 -6.12 -0.43 -12.08
N LEU A 143 -5.83 0.83 -12.41
CA LEU A 143 -6.85 1.87 -12.53
C LEU A 143 -7.50 1.92 -13.93
N SER A 144 -6.92 1.31 -14.97
CA SER A 144 -7.48 1.29 -16.32
C SER A 144 -8.81 0.52 -16.40
N ASP A 145 -9.82 1.07 -17.07
CA ASP A 145 -11.14 0.45 -17.24
C ASP A 145 -11.08 -0.91 -17.93
N ASP A 146 -10.05 -1.14 -18.77
CA ASP A 146 -9.83 -2.41 -19.47
C ASP A 146 -9.27 -3.53 -18.59
N VAL A 147 -8.89 -3.22 -17.34
CA VAL A 147 -8.34 -4.19 -16.40
C VAL A 147 -9.42 -4.74 -15.48
N ASP A 148 -9.81 -5.98 -15.77
CA ASP A 148 -10.64 -6.80 -14.90
C ASP A 148 -9.76 -7.64 -13.95
N TRP A 149 -9.72 -7.24 -12.68
CA TRP A 149 -8.94 -7.94 -11.65
C TRP A 149 -9.42 -9.36 -11.40
N LYS A 150 -10.73 -9.59 -11.44
CA LYS A 150 -11.31 -10.94 -11.28
C LYS A 150 -10.84 -11.84 -12.42
N LYS A 151 -10.77 -11.31 -13.64
CA LYS A 151 -10.23 -12.02 -14.80
C LYS A 151 -8.74 -12.30 -14.67
N LEU A 152 -7.94 -11.33 -14.22
CA LEU A 152 -6.49 -11.53 -13.96
C LEU A 152 -6.24 -12.63 -12.92
N MET A 153 -7.06 -12.66 -11.88
CA MET A 153 -6.99 -13.64 -10.80
C MET A 153 -7.47 -15.04 -11.20
N GLY A 154 -8.36 -15.14 -12.21
CA GLY A 154 -8.90 -16.41 -12.66
C GLY A 154 -9.52 -17.24 -11.53
N SER A 155 -9.16 -18.51 -11.43
CA SER A 155 -9.63 -19.42 -10.37
C SER A 155 -9.09 -19.11 -8.98
N ALA A 156 -8.08 -18.25 -8.86
CA ALA A 156 -7.51 -17.82 -7.59
C ALA A 156 -8.24 -16.59 -7.01
N TYR A 157 -9.27 -16.06 -7.69
CA TYR A 157 -10.03 -14.93 -7.18
C TYR A 157 -10.80 -15.32 -5.92
N GLU A 158 -10.40 -14.74 -4.79
CA GLU A 158 -11.17 -14.77 -3.56
C GLU A 158 -12.08 -13.53 -3.49
N PRO A 159 -13.41 -13.70 -3.46
CA PRO A 159 -14.31 -12.57 -3.30
C PRO A 159 -14.05 -11.90 -1.94
N PRO A 160 -14.29 -10.58 -1.83
CA PRO A 160 -14.30 -9.94 -0.52
C PRO A 160 -15.23 -10.70 0.42
N LEU A 161 -14.76 -10.91 1.65
CA LEU A 161 -15.62 -11.44 2.70
C LEU A 161 -16.87 -10.55 2.80
N PRO A 162 -18.06 -11.10 3.11
CA PRO A 162 -19.27 -10.30 3.29
C PRO A 162 -19.05 -9.19 4.33
N PRO A 163 -19.76 -8.05 4.26
CA PRO A 163 -19.92 -7.20 5.44
C PRO A 163 -20.62 -8.06 6.52
N GLU A 164 -20.05 -8.14 7.72
CA GLU A 164 -20.78 -8.66 8.89
C GLU A 164 -21.89 -7.68 9.29
#